data_AF-U4TLF4-F1
#
_entry.id   AF-U4TLF4-F1
#
_cell.length_a   1.000
_cell.length_b   1.000
_cell.length_c   1.000
_cell.angle_alpha   90.00
_cell.angle_beta   90.00
_cell.angle_gamma   90.00
#
_symmetry.space_group_name_H-M   'P 1'
#
loop_
_entity.id
_entity.type
_entity.pdbx_description
1 polymer ?
#
loop_
_entity_poly.entity_id
_entity_poly.type
_entity_poly.pdbx_seq_one_letter_code
_entity_poly.pdbx_strand_id
1 'polypeptide(L)' 'MIMLFAGRVQDYQVTGLFRDSEGRSVCEERICHNMSKKEAKMDMQMYILRAYSNAIDLDRPIKISCQPVTKSRVAEY' A
#
# COMPACT_ATOMS: atom_id res chain seq x y z
N MET A 1 24.30 -14.94 14.46
CA MET A 1 24.19 -14.09 13.25
C MET A 1 22.71 -13.89 12.94
N ILE A 2 22.09 -12.83 13.44
CA ILE A 2 20.72 -12.46 13.07
C ILE A 2 20.83 -11.72 11.74
N MET A 3 20.52 -12.39 10.64
CA MET A 3 20.30 -11.70 9.36
C MET A 3 19.00 -10.91 9.49
N LEU A 4 19.12 -9.66 9.95
CA LEU A 4 18.07 -8.66 9.88
C LEU A 4 17.64 -8.59 8.42
N PHE A 5 16.36 -8.87 8.16
CA PHE A 5 15.72 -8.78 6.86
C PHE A 5 15.92 -7.37 6.28
N ALA A 6 17.05 -7.13 5.61
CA ALA A 6 17.21 -6.02 4.70
C ALA A 6 16.14 -6.20 3.64
N GLY A 7 15.04 -5.44 3.79
CA GLY A 7 13.89 -5.55 2.92
C GLY A 7 14.36 -5.43 1.47
N ARG A 8 14.13 -6.48 0.68
CA ARG A 8 14.47 -6.46 -0.74
C ARG A 8 13.77 -5.25 -1.37
N VAL A 9 14.53 -4.45 -2.11
CA VAL A 9 13.98 -3.43 -2.98
C VAL A 9 13.42 -4.16 -4.20
N GLN A 10 12.13 -3.99 -4.46
CA GLN A 10 11.42 -4.66 -5.54
C GLN A 10 10.06 -3.99 -5.79
N ASP A 11 9.30 -4.52 -6.73
CA ASP A 11 7.94 -4.08 -6.97
C ASP A 11 6.99 -4.70 -5.95
N TYR A 12 6.07 -3.88 -5.45
CA TYR A 12 5.05 -4.25 -4.48
C TYR A 12 3.66 -3.81 -4.97
N GLN A 13 2.70 -4.72 -4.96
CA GLN A 13 1.29 -4.35 -5.00
C GLN A 13 0.88 -3.96 -3.59
N VAL A 14 0.33 -2.76 -3.44
CA VAL A 14 -0.06 -2.18 -2.17
C VAL A 14 -1.55 -1.87 -2.24
N THR A 15 -2.28 -2.32 -1.22
CA THR A 15 -3.72 -2.09 -1.08
C THR A 15 -3.97 -1.32 0.20
N GLY A 16 -4.64 -0.17 0.08
CA GLY A 16 -5.10 0.67 1.18
C GLY A 16 -6.59 0.49 1.41
N LEU A 17 -6.98 0.23 2.66
CA LEU A 17 -8.36 0.08 3.09
C LEU A 17 -8.62 1.07 4.22
N PHE A 18 -9.58 1.97 4.03
CA PHE A 18 -9.94 3.00 5.01
C PHE A 18 -11.43 3.32 4.95
N ARG A 19 -11.90 4.18 5.86
CA ARG A 19 -13.25 4.73 5.82
C ARG A 19 -13.23 6.19 5.40
N ASP A 20 -14.23 6.59 4.63
CA ASP A 20 -14.51 7.99 4.42
C ASP A 20 -15.37 8.56 5.58
N SER A 21 -15.60 9.88 5.55
CA SER A 21 -16.36 10.65 6.53
C SER A 21 -17.85 10.30 6.55
N GLU A 22 -18.36 9.64 5.51
CA GLU A 22 -19.71 9.06 5.46
C GLU A 22 -19.75 7.63 6.03
N GLY A 23 -18.60 7.09 6.46
CA GLY A 23 -18.46 5.76 7.01
C GLY A 23 -18.39 4.64 5.96
N ARG A 24 -18.29 4.98 4.67
CA ARG A 24 -18.14 4.00 3.57
C ARG A 24 -16.72 3.45 3.54
N SER A 25 -16.60 2.17 3.19
CA SER A 25 -15.30 1.53 3.00
C SER A 25 -14.73 1.89 1.63
N VAL A 26 -13.50 2.40 1.61
CA VAL A 26 -12.76 2.72 0.38
C VAL A 26 -11.57 1.77 0.26
N CYS A 27 -11.33 1.28 -0.96
CA CYS A 27 -10.23 0.38 -1.31
C CYS A 27 -9.42 0.99 -2.45
N GLU A 28 -8.14 1.25 -2.20
CA GLU A 28 -7.18 1.80 -3.16
C GLU A 28 -6.09 0.78 -3.46
N GLU A 29 -5.77 0.56 -4.73
CA GLU A 29 -4.71 -0.34 -5.15
C GLU A 29 -3.66 0.38 -6.00
N ARG A 30 -2.38 0.17 -5.69
CA ARG A 30 -1.25 0.77 -6.42
C ARG A 30 -0.10 -0.22 -6.53
N ILE A 31 0.69 -0.08 -7.60
CA ILE A 31 1.98 -0.75 -7.73
C ILE A 31 3.07 0.26 -7.38
N CYS A 32 3.85 -0.04 -6.34
CA CYS A 32 5.04 0.73 -5.96
C CYS A 32 6.27 0.04 -6.56
N HIS A 33 7.03 0.75 -7.40
CA HIS A 33 8.16 0.18 -8.13
C HIS A 33 9.49 0.42 -7.43
N ASN A 34 10.35 -0.60 -7.39
CA ASN A 34 11.71 -0.49 -6.89
C ASN A 34 11.81 0.19 -5.51
N MET A 35 10.98 -0.23 -4.56
CA MET A 35 11.00 0.28 -3.18
C MET A 35 11.13 -0.88 -2.19
N SER A 36 11.56 -0.61 -0.96
CA SER A 36 11.39 -1.57 0.13
C SER A 36 9.91 -1.70 0.51
N LYS A 37 9.55 -2.81 1.15
CA LYS A 37 8.20 -3.01 1.70
C LYS A 37 7.75 -1.87 2.63
N LYS A 38 8.68 -1.30 3.41
CA LYS A 38 8.38 -0.20 4.34
C LYS A 38 8.06 1.09 3.59
N GLU A 39 8.87 1.43 2.60
CA GLU A 39 8.65 2.61 1.76
C GLU A 39 7.35 2.48 0.97
N ALA A 40 7.07 1.31 0.38
CA ALA A 40 5.82 1.07 -0.34
C ALA A 40 4.58 1.28 0.54
N LYS A 41 4.61 0.83 1.80
CA LYS A 41 3.53 1.08 2.77
C LYS A 41 3.39 2.57 3.12
N MET A 42 4.52 3.24 3.36
CA MET A 42 4.53 4.65 3.72
C MET A 42 4.04 5.53 2.56
N ASP A 43 4.44 5.22 1.32
CA ASP A 43 3.96 5.91 0.12
C ASP A 43 2.44 5.79 -0.02
N MET A 44 1.89 4.58 0.12
CA MET A 44 0.43 4.37 0.09
C MET A 44 -0.28 5.16 1.20
N GLN A 45 0.26 5.17 2.42
CA GLN A 45 -0.32 5.94 3.52
C GLN A 45 -0.36 7.44 3.20
N MET A 46 0.75 7.98 2.71
CA MET A 46 0.86 9.39 2.35
C MET A 46 -0.05 9.76 1.18
N TYR A 47 -0.16 8.87 0.19
CA TYR A 47 -1.10 9.03 -0.91
C TYR A 47 -2.53 9.13 -0.41
N ILE A 48 -2.98 8.18 0.43
CA ILE A 48 -4.34 8.19 0.98
C ILE A 48 -4.61 9.50 1.73
N LEU A 49 -3.70 9.89 2.63
CA LEU A 49 -3.85 11.13 3.41
C LEU A 49 -3.91 12.39 2.54
N ARG A 50 -3.20 12.40 1.39
CA ARG A 50 -3.19 13.54 0.47
C ARG A 50 -4.40 13.55 -0.46
N ALA A 51 -4.73 12.41 -1.06
CA ALA A 51 -5.82 12.29 -2.03
C ALA A 51 -7.19 12.40 -1.36
N TYR A 52 -7.31 11.93 -0.12
CA TYR A 52 -8.57 11.86 0.62
C TYR A 52 -8.61 12.79 1.83
N SER A 53 -7.72 13.79 1.92
CA SER A 53 -7.59 14.66 3.11
C SER A 53 -8.91 15.26 3.60
N ASN A 54 -9.84 15.56 2.69
CA ASN A 54 -11.12 16.21 2.96
C ASN A 54 -12.27 15.22 3.21
N ALA A 55 -12.04 13.93 2.94
CA ALA A 55 -13.07 12.90 2.94
C ALA A 55 -12.71 11.71 3.84
N ILE A 56 -11.48 11.59 4.33
CA ILE A 56 -11.07 10.45 5.15
C ILE A 56 -11.50 10.62 6.62
N ASP A 57 -12.01 9.54 7.21
CA ASP A 57 -12.26 9.44 8.64
C ASP A 57 -10.93 9.14 9.36
N LEU A 58 -10.33 10.17 9.96
CA LEU A 58 -9.05 10.08 10.68
C LEU A 58 -9.15 9.43 12.06
N ASP A 59 -10.35 9.25 12.59
CA ASP A 59 -10.58 8.54 13.86
C ASP A 59 -10.57 7.01 13.68
N ARG A 60 -10.47 6.55 12.42
CA ARG A 60 -10.41 5.14 12.05
C ARG A 60 -9.07 4.77 11.43
N PRO A 61 -8.58 3.54 11.67
CA PRO A 61 -7.29 3.13 11.15
C PRO A 61 -7.32 2.95 9.62
N ILE A 62 -6.28 3.45 8.96
CA ILE A 62 -5.94 3.09 7.58
C ILE A 62 -5.20 1.74 7.61
N LYS A 63 -5.76 0.72 6.99
CA LYS A 63 -5.13 -0.61 6.86
C LYS A 63 -4.37 -0.68 5.54
N ILE A 64 -3.09 -1.05 5.59
CA ILE A 64 -2.25 -1.16 4.40
C ILE A 64 -1.70 -2.57 4.28
N SER A 65 -2.14 -3.26 3.24
CA SER A 65 -1.60 -4.54 2.79
C SER A 65 -0.53 -4.30 1.73
N CYS A 66 0.52 -5.12 1.72
CA CYS A 66 1.63 -4.97 0.79
C CYS A 66 2.21 -6.34 0.47
N GLN A 67 2.17 -6.69 -0.81
CA GLN A 67 2.58 -8.00 -1.33
C GLN A 67 3.61 -7.80 -2.45
N PRO A 68 4.71 -8.58 -2.46
CA PRO A 68 5.62 -8.68 -3.60
C PRO A 68 4.84 -8.85 -4.91
N VAL A 69 5.16 -8.06 -5.93
CA VAL A 69 4.75 -8.42 -7.30
C VAL A 69 5.63 -9.60 -7.72
N THR A 70 5.12 -10.81 -7.57
CA THR A 70 5.75 -11.97 -8.20
C THR A 70 5.45 -11.89 -9.69
N LYS A 71 6.49 -11.92 -10.52
CA LYS A 71 6.36 -12.11 -11.97
C LYS A 71 5.85 -13.54 -12.23
N SER A 72 4.60 -13.80 -11.92
CA SER A 72 3.90 -15.06 -12.21
C SER A 72 2.45 -14.75 -12.52
N ARG A 73 2.27 -13.88 -13.52
CA ARG A 73 1.06 -13.72 -14.34
C ARG A 73 1.34 -12.78 -15.53
N VAL A 74 2.48 -12.96 -16.18
CA VAL A 74 2.55 -12.63 -17.61
C VAL A 74 1.92 -13.84 -18.28
N ALA A 75 0.59 -13.83 -18.42
CA ALA A 75 -0.02 -14.63 -19.46
C ALA A 75 0.51 -14.05 -20.76
N GLU A 76 1.34 -14.84 -21.43
CA GLU A 76 1.78 -14.62 -22.81
C GLU A 76 0.55 -14.29 -23.66
N TYR A 77 0.59 -13.14 -24.31
CA TYR A 77 -0.24 -12.82 -25.47
C TYR A 77 0.69 -12.38 -26.59
#